data_AF-A0A926VBV9-F1
#
_entry.id   AF-A0A926VBV9-F1
#
_cell.length_a   1.000
_cell.length_b   1.000
_cell.length_c   1.000
_cell.angle_alpha   90.00
_cell.angle_beta   90.00
_cell.angle_gamma   90.00
#
_symmetry.space_group_name_H-M   'P 1'
#
loop_
_entity.id
_entity.type
_entity.pdbx_description
1 polymer ?
#
loop_
_entity_poly.entity_id
_entity_poly.type
_entity_poly.pdbx_seq_one_letter_code
_entity_poly.pdbx_strand_id
1 'polypeptide(L)'
;MKWHRFCALALLSLSLIILSAGYLPMLAQQNATIQSDLPTRLMPSVLSDSPQVLLPDWQRISFGSMPPIQNNGFSIIEGNTRTWSAGQTPDRYLTLLDIQSPLRPDLLNLDNIGKSSDFKTIPMTSFPLLGQQTIKHLVDIVPSLGQFSMRQVPPIAALLSQKGSLSENTTPLSTLLIQNPNLGELKLNQIDLSEYAIADIPNIESVQLGQFSGWQDTLIADVPNLNTLPLGSFPVPLTELGNAVARIDFIWSKAEQKRLRTISGSDVAGFSVPCQGQECPHIELDDLENSGRNHRGEFEGRSWISGKYQQVEGGWGCLKGVNGGKEPTGRLPFGSFAKVVVMEPDEKTDTVDTALFFRFKTFCGATPYFIGPVPFLTYRVNAPIFIGILDKQLQRTVSVPQANSSGSAFASPNEEALSQTEFAADEPCPTAASSPAGVNVAALKNAIAFLESSGQSDTIGPFVCADRGRNCGRALGKYQDMSYNPYAAQAIANKPGGQEWLSKLNTGANVTPHELFQFYPPADQEAAVKAALLDKITLTSTEIDPTTGLPFSGDRLIERVAQKHFGGDGSIVDGGATDAFGRLSLKSYGLDVLQRYKENSSLCRL
;
A
#
# COMPACT_ATOMS: atom_id res chain seq x y z
N MET A 1 -78.96 -2.26 -12.40
CA MET A 1 -77.80 -3.13 -12.11
C MET A 1 -76.60 -2.88 -13.06
N LYS A 2 -76.18 -1.61 -13.25
CA LYS A 2 -74.96 -1.24 -13.99
C LYS A 2 -74.23 0.00 -13.44
N TRP A 3 -74.76 0.65 -12.38
CA TRP A 3 -74.13 1.83 -11.77
C TRP A 3 -73.25 1.51 -10.56
N HIS A 4 -73.61 0.51 -9.74
CA HIS A 4 -72.81 0.15 -8.56
C HIS A 4 -71.45 -0.49 -8.88
N ARG A 5 -71.29 -1.08 -10.08
CA ARG A 5 -69.99 -1.63 -10.51
C ARG A 5 -69.02 -0.56 -11.03
N PHE A 6 -69.52 0.59 -11.49
CA PHE A 6 -68.66 1.68 -11.98
C PHE A 6 -68.10 2.51 -10.80
N CYS A 7 -68.89 2.75 -9.75
CA CYS A 7 -68.41 3.43 -8.55
C CYS A 7 -67.39 2.61 -7.75
N ALA A 8 -67.52 1.28 -7.72
CA ALA A 8 -66.57 0.41 -7.01
C ALA A 8 -65.17 0.37 -7.69
N LEU A 9 -65.11 0.45 -9.03
CA LEU A 9 -63.86 0.51 -9.79
C LEU A 9 -63.22 1.91 -9.79
N ALA A 10 -64.02 2.98 -9.70
CA ALA A 10 -63.52 4.35 -9.55
C ALA A 10 -62.95 4.62 -8.14
N LEU A 11 -63.50 4.00 -7.09
CA LEU A 11 -62.99 4.13 -5.72
C LEU A 11 -61.70 3.31 -5.50
N LEU A 12 -61.57 2.14 -6.12
CA LEU A 12 -60.34 1.33 -6.03
C LEU A 12 -59.14 1.96 -6.77
N SER A 13 -59.40 2.70 -7.86
CA SER A 13 -58.37 3.41 -8.64
C SER A 13 -57.94 4.72 -7.95
N LEU A 14 -58.85 5.40 -7.23
CA LEU A 14 -58.48 6.57 -6.42
C LEU A 14 -57.69 6.19 -5.17
N SER A 15 -57.95 5.04 -4.55
CA SER A 15 -57.14 4.54 -3.42
C SER A 15 -55.73 4.08 -3.82
N LEU A 16 -55.51 3.64 -5.07
CA LEU A 16 -54.18 3.27 -5.56
C LEU A 16 -53.31 4.49 -5.93
N ILE A 17 -53.94 5.61 -6.29
CA ILE A 17 -53.24 6.87 -6.60
C ILE A 17 -52.89 7.65 -5.31
N ILE A 18 -53.69 7.52 -4.26
CA ILE A 18 -53.40 8.17 -2.96
C ILE A 18 -52.36 7.39 -2.12
N LEU A 19 -52.18 6.09 -2.36
CA LEU A 19 -51.09 5.28 -1.76
C LEU A 19 -49.75 5.36 -2.52
N SER A 20 -49.71 5.97 -3.71
CA SER A 20 -48.48 6.17 -4.51
C SER A 20 -47.98 7.63 -4.55
N ALA A 21 -48.73 8.59 -3.98
CA ALA A 21 -48.33 9.99 -3.86
C ALA A 21 -47.72 10.36 -2.48
N GLY A 22 -47.60 9.39 -1.56
CA GLY A 22 -47.06 9.58 -0.20
C GLY A 22 -45.56 9.27 -0.01
N TYR A 23 -44.85 8.92 -1.08
CA TYR A 23 -43.39 8.73 -1.07
C TYR A 23 -42.74 9.69 -2.07
N LEU A 24 -42.91 10.99 -1.84
CA LEU A 24 -41.84 11.91 -2.20
C LEU A 24 -40.73 11.66 -1.18
N PRO A 25 -39.54 11.14 -1.54
CA PRO A 25 -38.40 11.40 -0.70
C PRO A 25 -38.30 12.92 -0.67
N MET A 26 -38.57 13.53 0.48
CA MET A 26 -37.91 14.77 0.81
C MET A 26 -36.43 14.45 0.64
N LEU A 27 -35.88 14.80 -0.53
CA LEU A 27 -34.48 15.12 -0.66
C LEU A 27 -34.32 16.38 0.20
N ALA A 28 -34.25 16.15 1.52
CA ALA A 28 -33.51 17.02 2.39
C ALA A 28 -32.09 16.95 1.85
N GLN A 29 -31.80 17.86 0.93
CA GLN A 29 -30.46 18.20 0.52
C GLN A 29 -29.83 18.85 1.75
N GLN A 30 -29.46 18.01 2.72
CA GLN A 30 -28.49 18.39 3.73
C GLN A 30 -27.17 18.48 2.98
N ASN A 31 -26.93 19.64 2.38
CA ASN A 31 -25.58 20.12 2.17
C ASN A 31 -24.99 20.39 3.56
N ALA A 32 -24.71 19.31 4.30
CA ALA A 32 -23.68 19.35 5.30
C ALA A 32 -22.38 19.41 4.49
N THR A 33 -21.89 20.62 4.26
CA THR A 33 -20.49 20.85 3.94
C THR A 33 -19.68 20.37 5.14
N ILE A 34 -19.44 19.06 5.21
CA ILE A 34 -18.44 18.48 6.11
C ILE A 34 -17.12 18.83 5.46
N GLN A 35 -16.59 20.00 5.81
CA GLN A 35 -15.18 20.30 5.59
C GLN A 35 -14.40 19.17 6.28
N SER A 36 -13.66 18.39 5.50
CA SER A 36 -12.87 17.27 5.99
C SER A 36 -11.83 17.79 6.97
N ASP A 37 -12.03 17.58 8.27
CA ASP A 37 -11.08 17.93 9.34
C ASP A 37 -9.90 16.94 9.40
N LEU A 38 -9.47 16.46 8.23
CA LEU A 38 -8.35 15.53 8.10
C LEU A 38 -7.05 16.28 8.40
N PRO A 39 -6.22 15.78 9.35
CA PRO A 39 -4.90 16.31 9.58
C PRO A 39 -4.10 16.37 8.27
N THR A 40 -3.58 17.55 7.96
CA THR A 40 -2.72 17.78 6.79
C THR A 40 -1.37 18.29 7.21
N ARG A 41 -0.38 18.04 6.37
CA ARG A 41 0.97 18.58 6.45
C ARG A 41 1.32 19.21 5.11
N LEU A 42 2.26 20.15 5.15
CA LEU A 42 2.85 20.66 3.92
C LEU A 42 3.85 19.63 3.39
N MET A 43 3.83 19.41 2.09
CA MET A 43 4.95 18.77 1.40
C MET A 43 6.18 19.66 1.63
N PRO A 44 7.31 19.12 2.11
CA PRO A 44 8.52 19.90 2.29
C PRO A 44 8.94 20.48 0.93
N SER A 45 9.00 21.81 0.85
CA SER A 45 9.39 22.53 -0.35
C SER A 45 10.90 22.77 -0.37
N VAL A 46 11.51 22.59 -1.54
CA VAL A 46 12.94 22.85 -1.85
C VAL A 46 13.22 24.31 -2.13
N LEU A 47 12.21 25.01 -2.68
CA LEU A 47 12.35 26.35 -3.22
C LEU A 47 11.44 27.28 -2.43
N SER A 48 11.99 28.44 -2.08
CA SER A 48 11.33 29.51 -1.33
C SER A 48 10.03 30.01 -1.97
N ASP A 49 9.85 29.75 -3.28
CA ASP A 49 8.74 30.24 -4.11
C ASP A 49 7.85 29.11 -4.69
N SER A 50 8.06 27.84 -4.34
CA SER A 50 7.20 26.75 -4.83
C SER A 50 5.85 26.72 -4.11
N PRO A 51 4.75 26.43 -4.82
CA PRO A 51 3.41 26.40 -4.23
C PRO A 51 3.30 25.29 -3.18
N GLN A 52 2.78 25.64 -2.01
CA GLN A 52 2.63 24.75 -0.87
C GLN A 52 1.61 23.64 -1.15
N VAL A 53 2.09 22.42 -1.35
CA VAL A 53 1.22 21.24 -1.56
C VAL A 53 0.72 20.73 -0.21
N LEU A 54 -0.60 20.63 -0.06
CA LEU A 54 -1.22 19.98 1.09
C LEU A 54 -1.24 18.48 0.88
N LEU A 55 -0.66 17.75 1.82
CA LEU A 55 -0.69 16.29 1.89
C LEU A 55 -1.43 15.85 3.16
N PRO A 56 -2.10 14.70 3.15
CA PRO A 56 -2.57 14.06 4.37
C PRO A 56 -1.40 13.78 5.33
N ASP A 57 -1.60 14.03 6.62
CA ASP A 57 -0.62 13.68 7.65
C ASP A 57 -0.89 12.26 8.16
N TRP A 58 -0.30 11.27 7.48
CA TRP A 58 -0.47 9.85 7.81
C TRP A 58 0.06 9.47 9.21
N GLN A 59 0.88 10.32 9.84
CA GLN A 59 1.31 10.12 11.24
C GLN A 59 0.23 10.53 12.25
N ARG A 60 -0.83 11.20 11.80
CA ARG A 60 -1.94 11.68 12.63
C ARG A 60 -3.30 11.15 12.20
N ILE A 61 -3.37 10.45 11.07
CA ILE A 61 -4.58 9.83 10.56
C ILE A 61 -4.55 8.34 10.87
N SER A 62 -5.58 7.84 11.53
CA SER A 62 -5.87 6.41 11.72
C SER A 62 -7.19 6.05 11.02
N PHE A 63 -7.50 4.76 10.91
CA PHE A 63 -8.80 4.33 10.35
C PHE A 63 -10.01 4.85 11.14
N GLY A 64 -9.91 4.89 12.47
CA GLY A 64 -10.96 5.40 13.34
C GLY A 64 -11.07 6.93 13.37
N SER A 65 -10.06 7.65 12.86
CA SER A 65 -10.08 9.12 12.76
C SER A 65 -10.38 9.63 11.35
N MET A 66 -10.52 8.73 10.35
CA MET A 66 -10.91 9.13 9.01
C MET A 66 -12.35 9.66 8.97
N PRO A 67 -12.70 10.51 8.00
CA PRO A 67 -14.08 10.88 7.75
C PRO A 67 -14.96 9.63 7.53
N PRO A 68 -16.23 9.69 7.94
CA PRO A 68 -17.14 8.58 7.73
C PRO A 68 -17.55 8.44 6.27
N ILE A 69 -17.86 7.21 5.85
CA ILE A 69 -18.44 6.93 4.54
C ILE A 69 -19.81 7.60 4.41
N GLN A 70 -20.13 8.14 3.22
CA GLN A 70 -21.36 8.91 3.01
C GLN A 70 -22.54 8.06 2.55
N ASN A 71 -22.28 6.89 1.97
CA ASN A 71 -23.30 6.04 1.37
C ASN A 71 -23.38 4.70 2.10
N ASN A 72 -24.59 4.16 2.21
CA ASN A 72 -24.80 2.77 2.59
C ASN A 72 -24.41 1.84 1.43
N GLY A 73 -24.07 0.60 1.75
CA GLY A 73 -23.97 -0.44 0.73
C GLY A 73 -23.71 -1.82 1.31
N PHE A 74 -23.71 -2.80 0.41
CA PHE A 74 -23.42 -4.18 0.74
C PHE A 74 -22.77 -4.88 -0.46
N SER A 75 -22.08 -5.97 -0.17
CA SER A 75 -21.58 -6.90 -1.19
C SER A 75 -21.54 -8.30 -0.63
N ILE A 76 -21.70 -9.30 -1.50
CA ILE A 76 -21.52 -10.70 -1.15
C ILE A 76 -20.09 -11.08 -1.57
N ILE A 77 -19.25 -11.41 -0.59
CA ILE A 77 -17.85 -11.81 -0.78
C ILE A 77 -17.72 -13.22 -0.20
N GLU A 78 -17.42 -14.21 -1.06
CA GLU A 78 -17.27 -15.63 -0.65
C GLU A 78 -18.46 -16.19 0.14
N GLY A 79 -19.68 -15.78 -0.21
CA GLY A 79 -20.91 -16.20 0.48
C GLY A 79 -21.22 -15.43 1.76
N ASN A 80 -20.30 -14.59 2.23
CA ASN A 80 -20.50 -13.70 3.37
C ASN A 80 -20.98 -12.32 2.92
N THR A 81 -21.97 -11.79 3.64
CA THR A 81 -22.47 -10.44 3.36
C THR A 81 -21.61 -9.42 4.11
N ARG A 82 -20.90 -8.57 3.35
CA ARG A 82 -20.17 -7.41 3.86
C ARG A 82 -21.08 -6.19 3.72
N THR A 83 -21.23 -5.40 4.79
CA THR A 83 -22.10 -4.21 4.79
C THR A 83 -21.35 -3.02 5.33
N TRP A 84 -21.77 -1.84 4.91
CA TRP A 84 -21.37 -0.57 5.50
C TRP A 84 -22.55 0.39 5.47
N SER A 85 -22.57 1.28 6.45
CA SER A 85 -23.60 2.29 6.62
C SER A 85 -22.98 3.68 6.60
N ALA A 86 -23.68 4.63 6.01
CA ALA A 86 -23.34 6.04 6.08
C ALA A 86 -23.12 6.46 7.53
N GLY A 87 -22.06 7.23 7.78
CA GLY A 87 -21.64 7.60 9.14
C GLY A 87 -20.61 6.65 9.76
N GLN A 88 -20.32 5.49 9.17
CA GLN A 88 -19.26 4.60 9.65
C GLN A 88 -17.88 5.01 9.15
N THR A 89 -16.90 4.91 10.02
CA THR A 89 -15.47 5.03 9.67
C THR A 89 -14.95 3.71 9.08
N PRO A 90 -13.86 3.73 8.27
CA PRO A 90 -13.37 2.55 7.57
C PRO A 90 -12.97 1.36 8.46
N ASP A 91 -12.59 1.58 9.72
CA ASP A 91 -12.30 0.52 10.68
C ASP A 91 -13.50 -0.40 10.97
N ARG A 92 -14.72 0.08 10.72
CA ARG A 92 -15.98 -0.63 11.01
C ARG A 92 -16.45 -1.55 9.90
N TYR A 93 -15.86 -1.49 8.71
CA TYR A 93 -16.28 -2.32 7.57
C TYR A 93 -15.12 -2.95 6.78
N LEU A 94 -13.88 -2.49 6.99
CA LEU A 94 -12.68 -3.13 6.45
C LEU A 94 -12.14 -4.19 7.42
N THR A 95 -11.69 -5.31 6.87
CA THR A 95 -10.98 -6.35 7.61
C THR A 95 -9.47 -6.24 7.41
N LEU A 96 -8.71 -6.98 8.21
CA LEU A 96 -7.25 -7.02 8.10
C LEU A 96 -6.78 -7.50 6.71
N LEU A 97 -7.52 -8.38 6.05
CA LEU A 97 -7.18 -8.84 4.70
C LEU A 97 -7.31 -7.75 3.63
N ASP A 98 -8.31 -6.87 3.75
CA ASP A 98 -8.56 -5.79 2.78
C ASP A 98 -7.35 -4.84 2.67
N ILE A 99 -6.65 -4.65 3.79
CA ILE A 99 -5.50 -3.77 3.93
C ILE A 99 -4.17 -4.54 4.02
N GLN A 100 -4.17 -5.86 3.80
CA GLN A 100 -2.97 -6.69 3.97
C GLN A 100 -1.82 -6.21 3.09
N SER A 101 -2.01 -6.19 1.77
CA SER A 101 -0.94 -5.81 0.84
C SER A 101 -0.37 -4.40 1.09
N PRO A 102 -1.20 -3.34 1.27
CA PRO A 102 -0.66 -1.99 1.42
C PRO A 102 -0.05 -1.70 2.80
N LEU A 103 -0.50 -2.35 3.89
CA LEU A 103 -0.13 -1.94 5.26
C LEU A 103 0.44 -3.07 6.13
N ARG A 104 0.25 -4.34 5.76
CA ARG A 104 0.74 -5.54 6.48
C ARG A 104 0.36 -5.59 7.97
N PRO A 105 -0.93 -5.41 8.35
CA PRO A 105 -1.38 -5.58 9.74
C PRO A 105 -1.11 -6.98 10.29
N ASP A 106 -0.93 -8.00 9.45
CA ASP A 106 -0.60 -9.35 9.87
C ASP A 106 0.73 -9.46 10.63
N LEU A 107 1.64 -8.50 10.43
CA LEU A 107 2.92 -8.44 11.16
C LEU A 107 2.82 -7.67 12.49
N LEU A 108 1.70 -6.99 12.75
CA LEU A 108 1.49 -6.31 14.02
C LEU A 108 1.19 -7.31 15.12
N ASN A 109 1.53 -6.94 16.34
CA ASN A 109 1.10 -7.59 17.57
C ASN A 109 0.60 -6.50 18.53
N LEU A 110 0.05 -6.86 19.68
CA LEU A 110 -0.54 -5.87 20.59
C LEU A 110 0.52 -4.94 21.20
N ASP A 111 1.75 -5.41 21.40
CA ASP A 111 2.88 -4.59 21.86
C ASP A 111 3.19 -3.42 20.90
N ASN A 112 3.01 -3.62 19.60
CA ASN A 112 3.28 -2.61 18.58
C ASN A 112 2.05 -1.75 18.25
N ILE A 113 0.85 -2.16 18.66
CA ILE A 113 -0.41 -1.44 18.42
C ILE A 113 -0.75 -0.49 19.57
N GLY A 114 -0.44 -0.86 20.82
CA GLY A 114 -0.76 -0.10 22.01
C GLY A 114 0.27 -0.29 23.12
N LYS A 115 0.11 0.43 24.24
CA LYS A 115 1.02 0.27 25.37
C LYS A 115 0.64 -0.97 26.18
N SER A 116 1.62 -1.79 26.55
CA SER A 116 1.41 -3.04 27.30
C SER A 116 0.69 -2.86 28.64
N SER A 117 0.73 -1.67 29.24
CA SER A 117 -0.05 -1.31 30.44
C SER A 117 -1.56 -1.38 30.22
N ASP A 118 -2.02 -1.12 29.00
CA ASP A 118 -3.43 -0.92 28.70
C ASP A 118 -4.17 -2.26 28.65
N PHE A 119 -3.48 -3.33 28.20
CA PHE A 119 -4.05 -4.68 28.05
C PHE A 119 -4.33 -5.40 29.37
N LYS A 120 -3.83 -4.88 30.49
CA LYS A 120 -4.19 -5.38 31.84
C LYS A 120 -5.63 -5.07 32.23
N THR A 121 -6.22 -4.06 31.57
CA THR A 121 -7.59 -3.59 31.87
C THR A 121 -8.55 -3.78 30.72
N ILE A 122 -8.04 -4.06 29.51
CA ILE A 122 -8.86 -4.30 28.33
C ILE A 122 -9.47 -5.70 28.43
N PRO A 123 -10.81 -5.83 28.41
CA PRO A 123 -11.47 -7.11 28.52
C PRO A 123 -11.22 -7.94 27.26
N MET A 124 -11.09 -9.25 27.40
CA MET A 124 -10.82 -10.17 26.30
C MET A 124 -11.94 -10.19 25.25
N THR A 125 -13.17 -9.83 25.63
CA THR A 125 -14.30 -9.65 24.70
C THR A 125 -14.08 -8.53 23.68
N SER A 126 -13.19 -7.57 23.95
CA SER A 126 -12.80 -6.54 22.99
C SER A 126 -11.86 -7.05 21.89
N PHE A 127 -11.36 -8.29 22.01
CA PHE A 127 -10.55 -8.94 21.00
C PHE A 127 -11.18 -10.30 20.60
N PRO A 128 -12.29 -10.31 19.85
CA PRO A 128 -13.04 -11.53 19.53
C PRO A 128 -12.19 -12.62 18.86
N LEU A 129 -11.18 -12.23 18.05
CA LEU A 129 -10.25 -13.14 17.39
C LEU A 129 -9.51 -14.05 18.39
N LEU A 130 -9.12 -13.52 19.56
CA LEU A 130 -8.50 -14.31 20.63
C LEU A 130 -9.46 -15.38 21.15
N GLY A 131 -10.73 -15.02 21.33
CA GLY A 131 -11.79 -15.95 21.75
C GLY A 131 -12.00 -17.13 20.79
N GLN A 132 -11.74 -16.94 19.49
CA GLN A 132 -11.96 -17.97 18.47
C GLN A 132 -10.87 -19.06 18.42
N GLN A 133 -9.74 -18.83 19.10
CA GLN A 133 -8.60 -19.75 19.07
C GLN A 133 -8.84 -20.97 19.96
N THR A 134 -8.30 -22.11 19.53
CA THR A 134 -8.26 -23.32 20.35
C THR A 134 -7.12 -23.27 21.36
N ILE A 135 -7.25 -23.97 22.49
CA ILE A 135 -6.17 -24.05 23.49
C ILE A 135 -4.88 -24.57 22.86
N LYS A 136 -4.97 -25.58 21.99
CA LYS A 136 -3.80 -26.14 21.29
C LYS A 136 -3.13 -25.08 20.42
N HIS A 137 -3.90 -24.36 19.60
CA HIS A 137 -3.35 -23.34 18.71
C HIS A 137 -2.67 -22.21 19.50
N LEU A 138 -3.27 -21.79 20.61
CA LEU A 138 -2.66 -20.80 21.51
C LEU A 138 -1.32 -21.29 22.07
N VAL A 139 -1.24 -22.55 22.52
CA VAL A 139 0.03 -23.13 22.99
C VAL A 139 1.09 -23.17 21.89
N ASP A 140 0.68 -23.37 20.64
CA ASP A 140 1.60 -23.42 19.49
C ASP A 140 2.14 -22.02 19.11
N ILE A 141 1.32 -20.96 19.19
CA ILE A 141 1.69 -19.61 18.71
C ILE A 141 2.16 -18.65 19.81
N VAL A 142 1.72 -18.85 21.07
CA VAL A 142 2.05 -17.94 22.18
C VAL A 142 3.35 -18.36 22.84
N PRO A 143 4.37 -17.47 22.89
CA PRO A 143 5.67 -17.83 23.47
C PRO A 143 5.56 -18.38 24.89
N SER A 144 6.12 -19.57 25.10
CA SER A 144 6.18 -20.26 26.39
C SER A 144 4.84 -20.62 27.04
N LEU A 145 3.69 -20.39 26.39
CA LEU A 145 2.38 -20.63 27.02
C LEU A 145 2.21 -22.08 27.48
N GLY A 146 2.72 -23.04 26.72
CA GLY A 146 2.70 -24.47 27.06
C GLY A 146 3.45 -24.84 28.35
N GLN A 147 4.32 -23.96 28.88
CA GLN A 147 5.08 -24.18 30.11
C GLN A 147 4.34 -23.71 31.37
N PHE A 148 3.33 -22.84 31.20
CA PHE A 148 2.50 -22.41 32.31
C PHE A 148 1.58 -23.55 32.74
N SER A 149 1.31 -23.63 34.04
CA SER A 149 0.26 -24.50 34.55
C SER A 149 -1.11 -23.88 34.31
N MET A 150 -2.15 -24.72 34.33
CA MET A 150 -3.53 -24.29 34.12
C MET A 150 -3.92 -23.09 35.00
N ARG A 151 -3.56 -23.09 36.29
CA ARG A 151 -3.88 -21.98 37.23
C ARG A 151 -3.25 -20.64 36.87
N GLN A 152 -2.14 -20.67 36.14
CA GLN A 152 -1.43 -19.45 35.74
C GLN A 152 -2.05 -18.80 34.50
N VAL A 153 -3.05 -19.45 33.88
CA VAL A 153 -3.79 -18.93 32.73
C VAL A 153 -5.29 -19.00 33.04
N PRO A 154 -5.84 -18.02 33.79
CA PRO A 154 -7.22 -18.05 34.29
C PRO A 154 -8.31 -18.39 33.26
N PRO A 155 -8.35 -17.81 32.04
CA PRO A 155 -9.40 -18.14 31.08
C PRO A 155 -9.33 -19.60 30.61
N ILE A 156 -8.13 -20.16 30.49
CA ILE A 156 -7.96 -21.58 30.15
C ILE A 156 -8.41 -22.46 31.33
N ALA A 157 -8.07 -22.09 32.57
CA ALA A 157 -8.52 -22.82 33.75
C ALA A 157 -10.04 -22.90 33.85
N ALA A 158 -10.73 -21.78 33.61
CA ALA A 158 -12.18 -21.72 33.65
C ALA A 158 -12.82 -22.58 32.55
N LEU A 159 -12.30 -22.50 31.32
CA LEU A 159 -12.75 -23.32 30.19
C LEU A 159 -12.60 -24.83 30.47
N LEU A 160 -11.46 -25.24 31.01
CA LEU A 160 -11.18 -26.63 31.32
C LEU A 160 -12.01 -27.15 32.50
N SER A 161 -12.31 -26.30 33.48
CA SER A 161 -13.15 -26.66 34.64
C SER A 161 -14.59 -27.05 34.24
N GLN A 162 -15.10 -26.53 33.12
CA GLN A 162 -16.42 -26.94 32.60
C GLN A 162 -16.45 -28.38 32.07
N LYS A 163 -15.28 -29.00 31.83
CA LYS A 163 -15.17 -30.36 31.27
C LYS A 163 -14.89 -31.45 32.31
N GLY A 164 -14.77 -31.10 33.60
CA GLY A 164 -14.66 -32.06 34.71
C GLY A 164 -13.52 -31.76 35.70
N SER A 165 -13.35 -32.65 36.68
CA SER A 165 -12.33 -32.51 37.74
C SER A 165 -10.93 -32.84 37.23
N LEU A 166 -10.27 -31.88 36.57
CA LEU A 166 -8.84 -31.91 36.35
C LEU A 166 -8.14 -31.57 37.68
N SER A 167 -7.62 -32.58 38.37
CA SER A 167 -7.09 -32.44 39.74
C SER A 167 -5.67 -31.89 39.83
N GLU A 168 -4.94 -31.76 38.72
CA GLU A 168 -3.52 -31.43 38.74
C GLU A 168 -3.23 -29.95 38.43
N ASN A 169 -2.92 -29.21 39.50
CA ASN A 169 -2.69 -27.76 39.46
C ASN A 169 -1.27 -27.35 39.02
N THR A 170 -0.37 -28.31 38.83
CA THR A 170 1.06 -28.06 38.57
C THR A 170 1.53 -28.57 37.20
N THR A 171 0.71 -29.34 36.49
CA THR A 171 1.09 -29.91 35.20
C THR A 171 1.09 -28.81 34.13
N PRO A 172 2.19 -28.66 33.35
CA PRO A 172 2.25 -27.69 32.25
C PRO A 172 1.16 -27.97 31.20
N LEU A 173 0.61 -26.91 30.61
CA LEU A 173 -0.43 -27.01 29.58
C LEU A 173 -0.04 -27.95 28.44
N SER A 174 1.22 -27.90 27.99
CA SER A 174 1.75 -28.81 26.95
C SER A 174 1.60 -30.29 27.31
N THR A 175 1.92 -30.67 28.55
CA THR A 175 1.82 -32.06 29.02
C THR A 175 0.35 -32.48 29.18
N LEU A 176 -0.48 -31.58 29.69
CA LEU A 176 -1.92 -31.81 29.82
C LEU A 176 -2.57 -32.10 28.45
N LEU A 177 -2.21 -31.33 27.42
CA LEU A 177 -2.75 -31.49 26.06
C LEU A 177 -2.27 -32.78 25.38
N ILE A 178 -1.05 -33.24 25.68
CA ILE A 178 -0.57 -34.56 25.19
C ILE A 178 -1.39 -35.69 25.81
N GLN A 179 -1.67 -35.60 27.11
CA GLN A 179 -2.46 -36.62 27.82
C GLN A 179 -3.94 -36.59 27.45
N ASN A 180 -4.47 -35.41 27.10
CA ASN A 180 -5.88 -35.20 26.80
C ASN A 180 -6.04 -34.35 25.53
N PRO A 181 -5.79 -34.91 24.33
CA PRO A 181 -5.80 -34.15 23.07
C PRO A 181 -7.11 -33.41 22.79
N ASN A 182 -8.25 -33.98 23.20
CA ASN A 182 -9.58 -33.37 23.02
C ASN A 182 -9.74 -32.04 23.76
N LEU A 183 -8.97 -31.78 24.82
CA LEU A 183 -8.98 -30.48 25.50
C LEU A 183 -8.35 -29.39 24.64
N GLY A 184 -7.41 -29.76 23.77
CA GLY A 184 -6.74 -28.84 22.85
C GLY A 184 -7.68 -28.19 21.84
N GLU A 185 -8.78 -28.86 21.50
CA GLU A 185 -9.78 -28.39 20.51
C GLU A 185 -10.80 -27.41 21.09
N LEU A 186 -10.79 -27.18 22.41
CA LEU A 186 -11.70 -26.24 23.05
C LEU A 186 -11.32 -24.80 22.69
N LYS A 187 -12.32 -23.97 22.38
CA LYS A 187 -12.16 -22.56 22.06
C LYS A 187 -12.43 -21.69 23.27
N LEU A 188 -11.69 -20.60 23.43
CA LEU A 188 -11.85 -19.66 24.56
C LEU A 188 -13.26 -19.08 24.65
N ASN A 189 -13.92 -18.80 23.52
CA ASN A 189 -15.27 -18.24 23.48
C ASN A 189 -16.39 -19.22 23.91
N GLN A 190 -16.05 -20.42 24.41
CA GLN A 190 -17.00 -21.33 25.06
C GLN A 190 -17.29 -20.94 26.52
N ILE A 191 -16.52 -20.00 27.08
CA ILE A 191 -16.82 -19.36 28.37
C ILE A 191 -17.14 -17.88 28.17
N ASP A 192 -17.71 -17.25 29.20
CA ASP A 192 -17.82 -15.79 29.24
C ASP A 192 -16.43 -15.19 29.42
N LEU A 193 -15.98 -14.43 28.42
CA LEU A 193 -14.67 -13.80 28.40
C LEU A 193 -14.67 -12.38 29.00
N SER A 194 -15.83 -11.88 29.44
CA SER A 194 -15.97 -10.50 29.94
C SER A 194 -15.27 -10.26 31.28
N GLU A 195 -15.05 -11.32 32.07
CA GLU A 195 -14.36 -11.27 33.36
C GLU A 195 -12.82 -11.33 33.25
N TYR A 196 -12.30 -11.59 32.04
CA TYR A 196 -10.85 -11.77 31.81
C TYR A 196 -10.28 -10.60 31.03
N ALA A 197 -9.09 -10.16 31.42
CA ALA A 197 -8.29 -9.23 30.65
C ALA A 197 -7.50 -9.98 29.57
N ILE A 198 -7.10 -9.27 28.51
CA ILE A 198 -6.19 -9.84 27.49
C ILE A 198 -4.90 -10.35 28.14
N ALA A 199 -4.34 -9.58 29.08
CA ALA A 199 -3.11 -9.92 29.79
C ALA A 199 -3.20 -11.16 30.71
N ASP A 200 -4.41 -11.72 30.93
CA ASP A 200 -4.58 -12.97 31.69
C ASP A 200 -4.07 -14.20 30.91
N ILE A 201 -3.73 -14.04 29.62
CA ILE A 201 -2.93 -15.01 28.87
C ILE A 201 -1.50 -14.47 28.76
N PRO A 202 -0.53 -15.06 29.48
CA PRO A 202 0.84 -14.59 29.44
C PRO A 202 1.44 -14.58 28.03
N ASN A 203 2.14 -13.50 27.69
CA ASN A 203 2.86 -13.28 26.42
C ASN A 203 1.97 -13.19 25.16
N ILE A 204 0.64 -13.14 25.29
CA ILE A 204 -0.27 -13.06 24.14
C ILE A 204 -0.05 -11.80 23.30
N GLU A 205 0.37 -10.72 23.94
CA GLU A 205 0.61 -9.41 23.35
C GLU A 205 1.72 -9.40 22.30
N SER A 206 2.63 -10.37 22.38
CA SER A 206 3.76 -10.52 21.47
C SER A 206 3.41 -11.27 20.17
N VAL A 207 2.25 -11.96 20.13
CA VAL A 207 1.82 -12.78 19.00
C VAL A 207 1.36 -11.92 17.84
N GLN A 208 1.88 -12.19 16.65
CA GLN A 208 1.50 -11.46 15.45
C GLN A 208 0.05 -11.79 15.05
N LEU A 209 -0.72 -10.79 14.62
CA LEU A 209 -2.10 -10.96 14.19
C LEU A 209 -2.23 -12.05 13.11
N GLY A 210 -1.25 -12.14 12.20
CA GLY A 210 -1.19 -13.14 11.15
C GLY A 210 -1.08 -14.60 11.62
N GLN A 211 -0.73 -14.84 12.89
CA GLN A 211 -0.62 -16.18 13.47
C GLN A 211 -1.93 -16.68 14.07
N PHE A 212 -2.93 -15.83 14.27
CA PHE A 212 -4.25 -16.22 14.75
C PHE A 212 -5.08 -16.85 13.62
N SER A 213 -5.78 -17.94 13.89
CA SER A 213 -6.70 -18.52 12.91
C SER A 213 -7.87 -17.54 12.66
N GLY A 214 -8.16 -17.23 11.40
CA GLY A 214 -9.25 -16.34 11.01
C GLY A 214 -8.93 -14.84 11.09
N TRP A 215 -7.66 -14.46 11.26
CA TRP A 215 -7.25 -13.05 11.35
C TRP A 215 -7.68 -12.22 10.13
N GLN A 216 -7.73 -12.84 8.94
CA GLN A 216 -8.09 -12.21 7.68
C GLN A 216 -9.47 -11.54 7.70
N ASP A 217 -10.42 -12.17 8.39
CA ASP A 217 -11.83 -11.75 8.46
C ASP A 217 -12.11 -10.82 9.66
N THR A 218 -11.09 -10.52 10.45
CA THR A 218 -11.22 -9.65 11.63
C THR A 218 -11.36 -8.19 11.17
N LEU A 219 -12.39 -7.48 11.67
CA LEU A 219 -12.53 -6.05 11.43
C LEU A 219 -11.39 -5.30 12.14
N ILE A 220 -10.95 -4.19 11.55
CA ILE A 220 -9.92 -3.34 12.16
C ILE A 220 -10.37 -2.86 13.54
N ALA A 221 -11.66 -2.53 13.70
CA ALA A 221 -12.22 -2.09 14.98
C ALA A 221 -12.31 -3.20 16.05
N ASP A 222 -12.19 -4.48 15.66
CA ASP A 222 -12.25 -5.62 16.57
C ASP A 222 -10.86 -6.04 17.08
N VAL A 223 -9.80 -5.34 16.64
CA VAL A 223 -8.47 -5.46 17.23
C VAL A 223 -8.26 -4.27 18.19
N PRO A 224 -7.97 -4.52 19.47
CA PRO A 224 -7.77 -3.46 20.45
C PRO A 224 -6.76 -2.41 19.98
N ASN A 225 -7.15 -1.13 20.05
CA ASN A 225 -6.37 0.05 19.68
C ASN A 225 -5.92 0.15 18.21
N LEU A 226 -6.16 -0.85 17.35
CA LEU A 226 -5.68 -0.82 15.96
C LEU A 226 -6.36 0.29 15.15
N ASN A 227 -7.63 0.59 15.42
CA ASN A 227 -8.33 1.70 14.78
C ASN A 227 -7.77 3.09 15.14
N THR A 228 -6.95 3.19 16.19
CA THR A 228 -6.25 4.41 16.61
C THR A 228 -4.80 4.46 16.15
N LEU A 229 -4.24 3.36 15.62
CA LEU A 229 -2.89 3.32 15.11
C LEU A 229 -2.76 4.22 13.87
N PRO A 230 -1.86 5.22 13.85
CA PRO A 230 -1.63 6.04 12.67
C PRO A 230 -1.20 5.20 11.47
N LEU A 231 -1.67 5.55 10.28
CA LEU A 231 -1.39 4.81 9.04
C LEU A 231 0.09 4.85 8.66
N GLY A 232 0.80 5.90 9.08
CA GLY A 232 2.25 6.03 8.96
C GLY A 232 3.05 5.18 9.97
N SER A 233 2.39 4.47 10.89
CA SER A 233 3.00 3.59 11.90
C SER A 233 2.76 2.10 11.64
N PHE A 234 2.10 1.74 10.54
CA PHE A 234 1.95 0.35 10.13
C PHE A 234 3.31 -0.25 9.69
N PRO A 235 3.47 -1.60 9.67
CA PRO A 235 4.71 -2.25 9.25
C PRO A 235 5.15 -1.87 7.83
N VAL A 236 4.17 -1.57 6.96
CA VAL A 236 4.39 -0.80 5.74
C VAL A 236 3.70 0.56 5.95
N PRO A 237 4.45 1.61 6.31
CA PRO A 237 3.90 2.95 6.50
C PRO A 237 3.20 3.45 5.25
N LEU A 238 2.02 4.03 5.40
CA LEU A 238 1.37 4.72 4.28
C LEU A 238 2.15 6.00 3.94
N THR A 239 2.66 6.09 2.72
CA THR A 239 3.41 7.25 2.21
C THR A 239 2.89 7.66 0.83
N GLU A 240 3.34 8.82 0.37
CA GLU A 240 3.17 9.23 -1.01
C GLU A 240 3.87 8.26 -1.96
N LEU A 241 3.26 8.02 -3.11
CA LEU A 241 3.78 7.17 -4.17
C LEU A 241 3.98 8.01 -5.43
N GLY A 242 5.25 8.24 -5.79
CA GLY A 242 5.64 9.15 -6.89
C GLY A 242 5.67 10.61 -6.45
N ASN A 243 6.18 11.51 -7.30
CA ASN A 243 6.44 12.91 -6.97
C ASN A 243 5.66 13.90 -7.85
N ALA A 244 4.70 13.45 -8.66
CA ALA A 244 3.96 14.34 -9.53
C ALA A 244 3.05 15.28 -8.74
N VAL A 245 3.20 16.57 -8.99
CA VAL A 245 2.34 17.64 -8.47
C VAL A 245 1.94 18.51 -9.66
N ALA A 246 0.66 18.86 -9.73
CA ALA A 246 0.11 19.76 -10.74
C ALA A 246 -0.59 20.94 -10.07
N ARG A 247 -0.76 22.05 -10.78
CA ARG A 247 -1.69 23.12 -10.41
C ARG A 247 -3.05 22.78 -10.98
N ILE A 248 -4.12 23.04 -10.22
CA ILE A 248 -5.48 23.04 -10.77
C ILE A 248 -5.66 24.34 -11.55
N ASP A 249 -5.65 24.27 -12.87
CA ASP A 249 -5.81 25.46 -13.73
C ASP A 249 -7.26 25.89 -13.82
N PHE A 250 -8.15 24.93 -14.00
CA PHE A 250 -9.57 25.17 -14.10
C PHE A 250 -10.39 24.02 -13.53
N ILE A 251 -11.61 24.34 -13.10
CA ILE A 251 -12.58 23.38 -12.57
C ILE A 251 -13.77 23.40 -13.51
N TRP A 252 -14.04 22.27 -14.16
CA TRP A 252 -15.09 22.15 -15.17
C TRP A 252 -16.19 21.21 -14.70
N SER A 253 -17.43 21.66 -14.84
CA SER A 253 -18.66 20.96 -14.50
C SER A 253 -19.17 20.13 -15.69
N LYS A 254 -20.48 19.85 -15.75
CA LYS A 254 -21.09 18.90 -16.69
C LYS A 254 -21.17 19.38 -18.14
N ALA A 255 -20.97 20.67 -18.38
CA ALA A 255 -21.06 21.22 -19.74
C ALA A 255 -19.93 20.71 -20.66
N GLU A 256 -18.80 20.33 -20.07
CA GLU A 256 -17.65 19.85 -20.84
C GLU A 256 -17.87 18.44 -21.37
N GLN A 257 -17.35 18.20 -22.58
CA GLN A 257 -17.45 16.94 -23.29
C GLN A 257 -16.07 16.45 -23.71
N LYS A 258 -15.96 15.16 -24.02
CA LYS A 258 -14.82 14.53 -24.71
C LYS A 258 -13.42 15.01 -24.26
N ARG A 259 -12.81 14.29 -23.33
CA ARG A 259 -11.42 14.53 -22.90
C ARG A 259 -10.55 13.34 -23.22
N LEU A 260 -9.52 13.56 -24.05
CA LEU A 260 -8.59 12.52 -24.51
C LEU A 260 -7.27 12.50 -23.74
N ARG A 261 -6.83 13.66 -23.24
CA ARG A 261 -5.59 13.80 -22.45
C ARG A 261 -5.93 13.72 -20.97
N THR A 262 -6.24 12.52 -20.47
CA THR A 262 -6.64 12.34 -19.07
C THR A 262 -5.51 11.77 -18.22
N ILE A 263 -5.63 11.97 -16.91
CA ILE A 263 -4.81 11.28 -15.90
C ILE A 263 -5.69 10.41 -14.98
N SER A 264 -6.83 9.94 -15.47
CA SER A 264 -7.81 9.21 -14.65
C SER A 264 -7.99 7.79 -15.15
N GLY A 265 -8.15 6.86 -14.23
CA GLY A 265 -8.55 5.50 -14.55
C GLY A 265 -8.45 4.56 -13.37
N SER A 266 -7.79 3.42 -13.55
CA SER A 266 -7.60 2.38 -12.55
C SER A 266 -6.27 1.65 -12.72
N ASP A 267 -5.93 0.82 -11.73
CA ASP A 267 -4.80 -0.11 -11.78
C ASP A 267 -5.01 -1.25 -12.81
N VAL A 268 -6.21 -1.36 -13.39
CA VAL A 268 -6.58 -2.37 -14.39
C VAL A 268 -6.68 -1.77 -15.80
N ALA A 269 -7.36 -0.64 -15.95
CA ALA A 269 -7.57 0.02 -17.25
C ALA A 269 -6.41 0.97 -17.63
N GLY A 270 -5.47 1.21 -16.71
CA GLY A 270 -4.49 2.29 -16.78
C GLY A 270 -5.10 3.61 -16.31
N PHE A 271 -4.28 4.63 -16.07
CA PHE A 271 -4.74 5.93 -15.55
C PHE A 271 -4.70 7.04 -16.60
N SER A 272 -4.96 6.68 -17.86
CA SER A 272 -5.08 7.59 -19.00
C SER A 272 -6.36 7.28 -19.80
N VAL A 273 -7.43 6.87 -19.11
CA VAL A 273 -8.69 6.47 -19.74
C VAL A 273 -9.43 7.73 -20.21
N PRO A 274 -9.70 7.87 -21.51
CA PRO A 274 -10.37 9.06 -22.03
C PRO A 274 -11.83 9.13 -21.55
N CYS A 275 -12.34 10.34 -21.33
CA CYS A 275 -13.78 10.56 -21.16
C CYS A 275 -14.41 10.82 -22.53
N GLN A 276 -15.26 9.91 -23.01
CA GLN A 276 -15.91 10.04 -24.33
C GLN A 276 -17.37 10.48 -24.25
N GLY A 277 -17.87 10.74 -23.05
CA GLY A 277 -19.27 11.11 -22.78
C GLY A 277 -19.63 12.54 -23.18
N GLN A 278 -20.92 12.84 -23.00
CA GLN A 278 -21.51 14.19 -23.16
C GLN A 278 -21.39 15.03 -21.88
N GLU A 279 -21.02 14.41 -20.77
CA GLU A 279 -20.72 15.08 -19.50
C GLU A 279 -19.37 14.54 -19.01
N CYS A 280 -18.34 15.38 -19.03
CA CYS A 280 -17.01 15.07 -18.54
C CYS A 280 -16.58 16.12 -17.50
N PRO A 281 -17.23 16.22 -16.33
CA PRO A 281 -16.72 17.05 -15.23
C PRO A 281 -15.31 16.63 -14.84
N HIS A 282 -14.43 17.60 -14.64
CA HIS A 282 -13.02 17.35 -14.36
C HIS A 282 -12.35 18.57 -13.74
N ILE A 283 -11.17 18.35 -13.17
CA ILE A 283 -10.19 19.41 -13.03
C ILE A 283 -9.24 19.39 -14.22
N GLU A 284 -8.98 20.56 -14.77
CA GLU A 284 -7.91 20.79 -15.73
C GLU A 284 -6.63 21.11 -14.97
N LEU A 285 -5.55 20.47 -15.39
CA LEU A 285 -4.25 20.56 -14.74
C LEU A 285 -3.31 21.40 -15.60
N ASP A 286 -2.44 22.10 -14.90
CA ASP A 286 -1.30 22.80 -15.48
C ASP A 286 -0.05 22.50 -14.65
N ASP A 287 1.10 22.77 -15.22
CA ASP A 287 2.38 22.65 -14.54
C ASP A 287 2.51 23.72 -13.44
N LEU A 288 3.42 23.50 -12.49
CA LEU A 288 3.60 24.43 -11.36
C LEU A 288 4.24 25.76 -11.77
N GLU A 289 4.77 25.85 -12.98
CA GLU A 289 5.44 27.04 -13.48
C GLU A 289 4.42 28.09 -13.95
N ASN A 290 4.59 29.35 -13.53
CA ASN A 290 3.88 30.49 -14.11
C ASN A 290 4.56 30.98 -15.42
N SER A 291 5.24 30.11 -16.15
CA SER A 291 6.00 30.42 -17.38
C SER A 291 5.06 30.39 -18.60
N GLY A 292 4.36 31.50 -18.85
CA GLY A 292 3.25 31.56 -19.82
C GLY A 292 3.50 30.99 -21.22
N ARG A 293 2.44 30.42 -21.84
CA ARG A 293 2.14 29.99 -23.24
C ARG A 293 3.21 29.32 -24.14
N ASN A 294 4.51 29.53 -23.95
CA ASN A 294 5.55 29.05 -24.86
C ASN A 294 6.28 27.80 -24.33
N HIS A 295 5.93 27.29 -23.14
CA HIS A 295 6.45 26.05 -22.59
C HIS A 295 5.25 25.15 -22.30
N ARG A 296 5.18 23.99 -22.98
CA ARG A 296 4.15 22.98 -22.72
C ARG A 296 4.72 21.92 -21.80
N GLY A 297 4.42 22.04 -20.51
CA GLY A 297 4.89 21.05 -19.54
C GLY A 297 4.07 19.77 -19.58
N GLU A 298 4.32 18.89 -18.60
CA GLU A 298 3.74 17.55 -18.58
C GLU A 298 2.23 17.57 -18.32
N PHE A 299 1.77 18.53 -17.52
CA PHE A 299 0.38 18.62 -17.04
C PHE A 299 -0.50 19.54 -17.87
N GLU A 300 0.06 20.52 -18.58
CA GLU A 300 -0.69 21.53 -19.33
C GLU A 300 -1.86 20.94 -20.15
N GLY A 301 -3.08 21.28 -19.74
CA GLY A 301 -4.35 20.89 -20.37
C GLY A 301 -4.73 19.42 -20.20
N ARG A 302 -4.15 18.71 -19.21
CA ARG A 302 -4.58 17.35 -18.85
C ARG A 302 -5.78 17.38 -17.91
N SER A 303 -6.67 16.41 -18.06
CA SER A 303 -7.89 16.34 -17.26
C SER A 303 -7.83 15.22 -16.22
N TRP A 304 -8.12 15.54 -14.96
CA TRP A 304 -8.51 14.51 -13.98
C TRP A 304 -10.03 14.45 -13.91
N ILE A 305 -10.61 13.45 -14.58
CA ILE A 305 -12.04 13.24 -14.74
C ILE A 305 -12.68 12.80 -13.43
N SER A 306 -13.87 13.32 -13.17
CA SER A 306 -14.69 12.95 -12.03
C SER A 306 -15.17 11.50 -12.08
N GLY A 307 -14.83 10.73 -11.05
CA GLY A 307 -15.29 9.34 -10.89
C GLY A 307 -16.78 9.22 -10.56
N LYS A 308 -17.44 10.33 -10.19
CA LYS A 308 -18.89 10.38 -10.04
C LYS A 308 -19.62 10.16 -11.36
N TYR A 309 -19.02 10.54 -12.49
CA TYR A 309 -19.64 10.47 -13.82
C TYR A 309 -18.99 9.44 -14.75
N GLN A 310 -17.74 9.04 -14.47
CA GLN A 310 -17.05 8.03 -15.26
C GLN A 310 -16.64 6.83 -14.41
N GLN A 311 -17.10 5.65 -14.83
CA GLN A 311 -16.70 4.35 -14.31
C GLN A 311 -15.72 3.66 -15.27
N VAL A 312 -14.76 2.92 -14.75
CA VAL A 312 -13.73 2.17 -15.50
C VAL A 312 -13.66 0.73 -15.00
N GLU A 313 -13.04 -0.16 -15.79
CA GLU A 313 -12.77 -1.54 -15.35
C GLU A 313 -11.85 -1.53 -14.13
N GLY A 314 -12.11 -2.42 -13.17
CA GLY A 314 -11.34 -2.53 -11.94
C GLY A 314 -11.40 -3.94 -11.35
N GLY A 315 -10.68 -4.13 -10.24
CA GLY A 315 -10.61 -5.43 -9.56
C GLY A 315 -9.90 -6.53 -10.35
N TRP A 316 -9.66 -7.65 -9.69
CA TRP A 316 -8.95 -8.79 -10.30
C TRP A 316 -9.27 -10.10 -9.60
N GLY A 317 -8.89 -11.21 -10.25
CA GLY A 317 -9.09 -12.56 -9.70
C GLY A 317 -10.56 -12.95 -9.59
N CYS A 318 -10.90 -13.68 -8.54
CA CYS A 318 -12.27 -14.17 -8.29
C CYS A 318 -13.28 -13.06 -7.99
N LEU A 319 -12.80 -11.89 -7.53
CA LEU A 319 -13.65 -10.75 -7.15
C LEU A 319 -13.78 -9.69 -8.26
N LYS A 320 -13.15 -9.90 -9.42
CA LYS A 320 -13.18 -8.94 -10.54
C LYS A 320 -14.57 -8.55 -11.04
N GLY A 321 -15.58 -9.42 -10.83
CA GLY A 321 -16.95 -9.18 -11.29
C GLY A 321 -17.84 -8.43 -10.30
N VAL A 322 -17.36 -8.22 -9.06
CA VAL A 322 -18.10 -7.48 -8.03
C VAL A 322 -18.32 -6.05 -8.50
N ASN A 323 -19.48 -5.46 -8.19
CA ASN A 323 -19.90 -4.16 -8.71
C ASN A 323 -19.88 -4.08 -10.26
N GLY A 324 -20.15 -5.19 -10.94
CA GLY A 324 -20.09 -5.28 -12.39
C GLY A 324 -18.67 -5.16 -12.97
N GLY A 325 -17.64 -5.31 -12.14
CA GLY A 325 -16.24 -5.07 -12.50
C GLY A 325 -15.88 -3.61 -12.69
N LYS A 326 -16.73 -2.70 -12.17
CA LYS A 326 -16.58 -1.26 -12.35
C LYS A 326 -16.20 -0.55 -11.07
N GLU A 327 -15.42 0.51 -11.23
CA GLU A 327 -15.07 1.47 -10.18
C GLU A 327 -15.05 2.89 -10.75
N PRO A 328 -15.25 3.93 -9.91
CA PRO A 328 -15.01 5.32 -10.31
C PRO A 328 -13.60 5.49 -10.85
N THR A 329 -13.46 6.29 -11.92
CA THR A 329 -12.16 6.72 -12.42
C THR A 329 -11.45 7.58 -11.36
N GLY A 330 -10.14 7.42 -11.23
CA GLY A 330 -9.36 8.13 -10.21
C GLY A 330 -7.86 7.86 -10.34
N ARG A 331 -7.10 8.03 -9.25
CA ARG A 331 -5.67 7.67 -9.14
C ARG A 331 -5.34 7.03 -7.80
N LEU A 332 -4.15 6.44 -7.70
CA LEU A 332 -3.59 5.80 -6.50
C LEU A 332 -2.34 6.55 -5.99
N PRO A 333 -2.44 7.84 -5.62
CA PRO A 333 -1.27 8.63 -5.19
C PRO A 333 -0.62 8.13 -3.90
N PHE A 334 -1.32 7.30 -3.11
CA PHE A 334 -0.82 6.71 -1.85
C PHE A 334 -0.81 5.17 -1.93
N GLY A 335 -0.59 4.63 -3.13
CA GLY A 335 -0.55 3.20 -3.38
C GLY A 335 -1.91 2.51 -3.33
N SER A 336 -1.89 1.18 -3.17
CA SER A 336 -3.08 0.33 -3.29
C SER A 336 -4.03 0.36 -2.08
N PHE A 337 -3.75 1.21 -1.09
CA PHE A 337 -4.57 1.40 0.11
C PHE A 337 -6.00 1.86 -0.22
N ALA A 338 -6.13 2.94 -0.97
CA ALA A 338 -7.41 3.51 -1.40
C ALA A 338 -7.23 4.28 -2.70
N LYS A 339 -8.31 4.41 -3.48
CA LYS A 339 -8.34 5.25 -4.67
C LYS A 339 -8.79 6.66 -4.33
N VAL A 340 -8.03 7.65 -4.79
CA VAL A 340 -8.42 9.07 -4.76
C VAL A 340 -9.23 9.39 -6.01
N VAL A 341 -10.44 9.90 -5.81
CA VAL A 341 -11.42 10.19 -6.85
C VAL A 341 -11.80 11.66 -6.78
N VAL A 342 -11.73 12.35 -7.92
CA VAL A 342 -12.35 13.68 -8.09
C VAL A 342 -13.86 13.49 -8.06
N MET A 343 -14.54 14.18 -7.15
CA MET A 343 -15.98 14.09 -6.96
C MET A 343 -16.67 15.16 -7.79
N GLU A 344 -17.56 15.97 -7.23
CA GLU A 344 -18.33 16.97 -7.98
C GLU A 344 -17.57 18.30 -8.03
N PRO A 345 -17.09 18.74 -9.22
CA PRO A 345 -16.46 20.05 -9.38
C PRO A 345 -17.54 21.13 -9.41
N ASP A 346 -17.34 22.23 -8.68
CA ASP A 346 -18.24 23.38 -8.64
C ASP A 346 -17.57 24.62 -9.25
N GLU A 347 -17.87 24.85 -10.54
CA GLU A 347 -17.46 26.02 -11.32
C GLU A 347 -17.88 27.36 -10.69
N LYS A 348 -18.95 27.41 -9.88
CA LYS A 348 -19.41 28.68 -9.32
C LYS A 348 -18.57 29.14 -8.14
N THR A 349 -18.02 28.18 -7.40
CA THR A 349 -17.24 28.44 -6.20
C THR A 349 -15.75 28.19 -6.41
N ASP A 350 -15.36 27.79 -7.63
CA ASP A 350 -14.02 27.36 -8.00
C ASP A 350 -13.47 26.33 -7.01
N THR A 351 -14.30 25.34 -6.64
CA THR A 351 -13.94 24.29 -5.69
C THR A 351 -14.19 22.89 -6.23
N VAL A 352 -13.44 21.93 -5.72
CA VAL A 352 -13.64 20.52 -6.01
C VAL A 352 -13.35 19.68 -4.78
N ASP A 353 -14.24 18.73 -4.51
CA ASP A 353 -14.03 17.73 -3.47
C ASP A 353 -13.37 16.48 -4.05
N THR A 354 -12.55 15.83 -3.23
CA THR A 354 -12.03 14.49 -3.49
C THR A 354 -12.55 13.51 -2.45
N ALA A 355 -12.59 12.23 -2.82
CA ALA A 355 -12.97 11.15 -1.92
C ALA A 355 -12.05 9.94 -2.06
N LEU A 356 -11.95 9.18 -0.98
CA LEU A 356 -11.35 7.86 -0.96
C LEU A 356 -12.41 6.79 -1.29
N PHE A 357 -12.02 5.85 -2.13
CA PHE A 357 -12.75 4.61 -2.36
C PHE A 357 -11.86 3.42 -1.99
N PHE A 358 -12.44 2.47 -1.26
CA PHE A 358 -11.79 1.25 -0.81
C PHE A 358 -12.29 0.04 -1.62
N ARG A 359 -11.61 -1.09 -1.44
CA ARG A 359 -11.98 -2.39 -2.04
C ARG A 359 -11.89 -3.50 -1.01
N PHE A 360 -12.66 -4.56 -1.20
CA PHE A 360 -12.51 -5.79 -0.43
C PHE A 360 -11.51 -6.73 -1.09
N LYS A 361 -10.85 -7.56 -0.29
CA LYS A 361 -9.92 -8.60 -0.74
C LYS A 361 -10.28 -9.96 -0.19
N THR A 362 -9.96 -10.98 -0.98
CA THR A 362 -9.84 -12.36 -0.53
C THR A 362 -8.52 -12.94 -1.05
N PHE A 363 -8.21 -14.19 -0.69
CA PHE A 363 -6.99 -14.85 -1.16
C PHE A 363 -6.95 -15.01 -2.70
N CYS A 364 -8.10 -15.01 -3.37
CA CYS A 364 -8.21 -15.24 -4.80
C CYS A 364 -8.41 -13.97 -5.63
N GLY A 365 -8.56 -12.78 -5.02
CA GLY A 365 -8.95 -11.60 -5.76
C GLY A 365 -9.11 -10.33 -4.93
N ALA A 366 -9.28 -9.22 -5.65
CA ALA A 366 -9.75 -7.96 -5.08
C ALA A 366 -10.93 -7.43 -5.89
N THR A 367 -11.90 -6.84 -5.21
CA THR A 367 -12.98 -6.12 -5.88
C THR A 367 -12.42 -4.88 -6.58
N PRO A 368 -13.20 -4.26 -7.49
CA PRO A 368 -12.97 -2.86 -7.83
C PRO A 368 -13.00 -1.95 -6.57
N TYR A 369 -12.50 -0.72 -6.66
CA TYR A 369 -12.58 0.33 -5.64
C TYR A 369 -13.97 0.98 -5.64
N PHE A 370 -14.97 0.32 -5.06
CA PHE A 370 -16.36 0.79 -5.08
C PHE A 370 -16.91 1.17 -3.69
N ILE A 371 -16.14 0.97 -2.62
CA ILE A 371 -16.58 1.24 -1.25
C ILE A 371 -16.26 2.69 -0.91
N GLY A 372 -17.25 3.57 -1.05
CA GLY A 372 -17.11 5.00 -0.84
C GLY A 372 -18.41 5.74 -1.19
N PRO A 373 -18.37 7.08 -1.27
CA PRO A 373 -17.21 7.93 -1.02
C PRO A 373 -16.95 8.15 0.47
N VAL A 374 -15.67 8.14 0.85
CA VAL A 374 -15.19 8.70 2.13
C VAL A 374 -14.57 10.07 1.84
N PRO A 375 -15.07 11.18 2.43
CA PRO A 375 -14.53 12.52 2.18
C PRO A 375 -13.02 12.59 2.41
N PHE A 376 -12.29 13.31 1.56
CA PHE A 376 -10.83 13.39 1.64
C PHE A 376 -10.30 14.82 1.72
N LEU A 377 -9.91 15.44 0.61
CA LEU A 377 -9.41 16.82 0.58
C LEU A 377 -10.22 17.65 -0.40
N THR A 378 -10.45 18.91 -0.06
CA THR A 378 -11.10 19.89 -0.94
C THR A 378 -10.04 20.84 -1.49
N TYR A 379 -10.11 21.10 -2.79
CA TYR A 379 -9.21 21.99 -3.50
C TYR A 379 -9.95 23.14 -4.16
N ARG A 380 -9.20 24.15 -4.60
CA ARG A 380 -9.69 25.28 -5.39
C ARG A 380 -8.85 25.46 -6.65
N VAL A 381 -9.34 26.27 -7.58
CA VAL A 381 -8.51 26.76 -8.70
C VAL A 381 -7.21 27.38 -8.16
N ASN A 382 -6.12 27.15 -8.88
CA ASN A 382 -4.72 27.45 -8.55
C ASN A 382 -4.11 26.68 -7.38
N ALA A 383 -4.86 25.82 -6.69
CA ALA A 383 -4.26 24.98 -5.66
C ALA A 383 -3.32 23.94 -6.30
N PRO A 384 -2.13 23.69 -5.71
CA PRO A 384 -1.34 22.53 -6.09
C PRO A 384 -2.01 21.25 -5.56
N ILE A 385 -2.00 20.21 -6.38
CA ILE A 385 -2.56 18.90 -6.07
C ILE A 385 -1.54 17.80 -6.35
N PHE A 386 -1.39 16.90 -5.39
CA PHE A 386 -0.51 15.75 -5.52
C PHE A 386 -1.18 14.64 -6.35
N ILE A 387 -0.53 14.25 -7.44
CA ILE A 387 -1.03 13.30 -8.44
C ILE A 387 -0.47 11.89 -8.20
N GLY A 388 0.74 11.80 -7.64
CA GLY A 388 1.45 10.54 -7.40
C GLY A 388 2.33 10.08 -8.56
N ILE A 389 2.18 8.84 -9.03
CA ILE A 389 2.90 8.32 -10.21
C ILE A 389 2.14 8.69 -11.49
N LEU A 390 2.87 9.15 -12.50
CA LEU A 390 2.35 9.43 -13.84
C LEU A 390 2.68 8.29 -14.82
N ASP A 391 1.72 7.89 -15.65
CA ASP A 391 1.71 6.63 -16.42
C ASP A 391 2.94 6.33 -17.30
N LYS A 392 3.74 7.34 -17.66
CA LYS A 392 5.03 7.12 -18.34
C LYS A 392 6.04 6.33 -17.48
N GLN A 393 5.83 6.25 -16.17
CA GLN A 393 6.68 5.53 -15.22
C GLN A 393 6.20 4.09 -14.93
N LEU A 394 4.93 3.75 -15.18
CA LEU A 394 4.36 2.41 -14.88
C LEU A 394 4.56 1.38 -16.02
N GLN A 395 5.04 1.79 -17.19
CA GLN A 395 5.42 0.85 -18.26
C GLN A 395 6.88 0.37 -18.20
N ARG A 396 7.65 0.84 -17.22
CA ARG A 396 9.05 0.45 -17.02
C ARG A 396 9.15 -0.17 -15.65
N THR A 397 9.35 -1.49 -15.57
CA THR A 397 10.42 -2.14 -14.77
C THR A 397 10.12 -3.60 -14.44
N VAL A 398 11.02 -4.48 -14.89
CA VAL A 398 11.46 -5.75 -14.29
C VAL A 398 12.78 -6.09 -15.00
N SER A 399 13.92 -6.05 -14.32
CA SER A 399 15.23 -6.12 -14.98
C SER A 399 15.97 -7.46 -14.80
N VAL A 400 16.61 -8.04 -15.84
CA VAL A 400 17.49 -9.24 -15.78
C VAL A 400 18.58 -9.22 -16.87
N PRO A 401 19.88 -9.22 -16.57
CA PRO A 401 20.89 -9.24 -17.62
C PRO A 401 20.95 -10.58 -18.38
N GLN A 402 20.98 -10.55 -19.73
CA GLN A 402 21.35 -11.70 -20.57
C GLN A 402 22.60 -11.40 -21.41
N ALA A 403 23.49 -12.39 -21.55
CA ALA A 403 24.77 -12.25 -22.24
C ALA A 403 24.61 -12.23 -23.78
N ASN A 404 25.25 -11.25 -24.42
CA ASN A 404 25.13 -10.86 -25.84
C ASN A 404 25.37 -11.97 -26.89
N SER A 405 24.58 -11.90 -27.97
CA SER A 405 25.01 -12.19 -29.34
C SER A 405 24.56 -11.08 -30.30
N SER A 406 25.47 -10.70 -31.20
CA SER A 406 25.55 -9.54 -32.10
C SER A 406 24.42 -9.30 -33.11
N GLY A 407 24.09 -8.01 -33.39
CA GLY A 407 23.42 -7.59 -34.64
C GLY A 407 22.84 -6.16 -34.67
N SER A 408 23.62 -5.20 -35.20
CA SER A 408 23.29 -3.99 -35.99
C SER A 408 22.23 -2.93 -35.57
N ALA A 409 22.78 -1.74 -35.33
CA ALA A 409 22.31 -0.33 -35.36
C ALA A 409 20.93 0.05 -35.95
N PHE A 410 20.27 1.06 -35.34
CA PHE A 410 19.76 2.29 -35.99
C PHE A 410 19.51 3.42 -34.95
N ALA A 411 19.50 4.68 -35.41
CA ALA A 411 19.85 5.92 -34.71
C ALA A 411 18.75 6.67 -33.91
N SER A 412 19.19 7.52 -32.97
CA SER A 412 18.41 8.53 -32.21
C SER A 412 18.00 9.76 -33.04
N PRO A 413 17.07 10.58 -32.51
CA PRO A 413 17.50 11.90 -32.05
C PRO A 413 16.88 12.41 -30.73
N ASN A 414 17.76 13.04 -29.95
CA ASN A 414 17.70 14.24 -29.09
C ASN A 414 16.71 14.40 -27.92
N GLU A 415 17.35 14.70 -26.79
CA GLU A 415 16.89 15.23 -25.50
C GLU A 415 16.21 16.61 -25.62
N GLU A 416 15.28 16.90 -24.70
CA GLU A 416 15.25 18.17 -23.99
C GLU A 416 14.43 18.07 -22.68
N ALA A 417 15.16 18.30 -21.58
CA ALA A 417 14.85 18.96 -20.31
C ALA A 417 13.69 18.50 -19.38
N LEU A 418 14.10 18.36 -18.11
CA LEU A 418 13.44 17.90 -16.88
C LEU A 418 13.12 19.06 -15.93
N SER A 419 12.14 18.86 -15.03
CA SER A 419 12.14 19.36 -13.64
C SER A 419 11.00 18.64 -12.88
N GLN A 420 11.18 17.67 -11.96
CA GLN A 420 11.94 17.51 -10.70
C GLN A 420 11.21 18.06 -9.45
N THR A 421 10.69 17.13 -8.65
CA THR A 421 9.98 17.27 -7.37
C THR A 421 10.67 16.44 -6.28
N GLU A 422 10.62 16.91 -5.03
CA GLU A 422 11.44 16.51 -3.88
C GLU A 422 10.58 16.00 -2.69
N PHE A 423 11.08 15.04 -1.89
CA PHE A 423 10.41 14.30 -0.80
C PHE A 423 11.08 14.36 0.58
N ALA A 424 10.25 14.29 1.65
CA ALA A 424 10.59 14.47 3.06
C ALA A 424 11.49 13.38 3.67
N ALA A 425 12.44 13.84 4.50
CA ALA A 425 13.34 13.08 5.35
C ALA A 425 12.73 12.78 6.73
N ASP A 426 13.01 11.59 7.27
CA ASP A 426 13.03 11.34 8.72
C ASP A 426 14.11 10.30 9.12
N GLU A 427 15.25 10.32 8.41
CA GLU A 427 16.54 10.19 9.10
C GLU A 427 17.10 11.62 9.21
N PRO A 428 17.65 12.06 10.35
CA PRO A 428 18.46 13.28 10.35
C PRO A 428 19.54 13.07 9.28
N CYS A 429 19.62 13.99 8.32
CA CYS A 429 20.55 13.91 7.19
C CYS A 429 21.91 13.38 7.71
N PRO A 430 22.36 12.17 7.33
CA PRO A 430 23.75 11.84 7.55
C PRO A 430 24.51 12.84 6.70
N THR A 431 25.15 13.80 7.36
CA THR A 431 26.09 14.71 6.70
C THR A 431 26.97 13.86 5.79
N ALA A 432 27.15 14.25 4.52
CA ALA A 432 28.02 13.55 3.57
C ALA A 432 29.45 13.27 4.11
N ALA A 433 29.79 13.85 5.26
CA ALA A 433 30.96 13.56 6.08
C ALA A 433 31.08 12.11 6.61
N SER A 434 30.02 11.28 6.61
CA SER A 434 30.09 9.90 7.12
C SER A 434 29.89 8.80 6.07
N SER A 435 29.75 9.14 4.79
CA SER A 435 29.60 8.15 3.72
C SER A 435 30.87 8.04 2.87
N PRO A 436 31.24 6.82 2.41
CA PRO A 436 32.38 6.64 1.53
C PRO A 436 32.26 7.54 0.29
N ALA A 437 33.34 8.27 -0.02
CA ALA A 437 33.45 9.14 -1.19
C ALA A 437 32.37 10.25 -1.32
N GLY A 438 31.71 10.64 -0.23
CA GLY A 438 30.75 11.75 -0.21
C GLY A 438 29.38 11.44 -0.84
N VAL A 439 29.02 10.15 -0.95
CA VAL A 439 27.76 9.69 -1.56
C VAL A 439 26.60 9.70 -0.57
N ASN A 440 25.45 10.28 -0.91
CA ASN A 440 24.24 10.17 -0.09
C ASN A 440 23.56 8.80 -0.29
N VAL A 441 23.89 7.84 0.57
CA VAL A 441 23.40 6.46 0.45
C VAL A 441 21.87 6.37 0.52
N ALA A 442 21.21 7.24 1.29
CA ALA A 442 19.75 7.25 1.38
C ALA A 442 19.11 7.69 0.05
N ALA A 443 19.63 8.77 -0.55
CA ALA A 443 19.18 9.23 -1.87
C ALA A 443 19.40 8.16 -2.96
N LEU A 444 20.52 7.44 -2.89
CA LEU A 444 20.84 6.35 -3.83
C LEU A 444 19.90 5.16 -3.67
N LYS A 445 19.63 4.73 -2.43
CA LYS A 445 18.63 3.69 -2.14
C LYS A 445 17.28 4.05 -2.73
N ASN A 446 16.78 5.26 -2.48
CA ASN A 446 15.48 5.70 -2.96
C ASN A 446 15.40 5.71 -4.50
N ALA A 447 16.48 6.15 -5.16
CA ALA A 447 16.58 6.11 -6.63
C ALA A 447 16.48 4.68 -7.18
N ILE A 448 17.18 3.73 -6.54
CA ILE A 448 17.14 2.31 -6.90
C ILE A 448 15.75 1.72 -6.61
N ALA A 449 15.18 1.91 -5.42
CA ALA A 449 13.86 1.40 -5.07
C ALA A 449 12.76 1.84 -6.04
N PHE A 450 12.82 3.11 -6.46
CA PHE A 450 11.88 3.66 -7.42
C PHE A 450 11.94 2.89 -8.74
N LEU A 451 13.14 2.68 -9.28
CA LEU A 451 13.30 1.95 -10.54
C LEU A 451 13.01 0.46 -10.36
N GLU A 452 13.41 -0.17 -9.27
CA GLU A 452 13.34 -1.63 -9.18
C GLU A 452 11.94 -2.15 -8.86
N SER A 453 11.16 -1.41 -8.07
CA SER A 453 9.87 -1.88 -7.56
C SER A 453 8.80 -0.80 -7.43
N SER A 454 9.08 0.43 -7.88
CA SER A 454 8.28 1.61 -7.50
C SER A 454 8.15 1.76 -5.97
N GLY A 455 9.13 1.28 -5.20
CA GLY A 455 9.13 1.31 -3.74
C GLY A 455 8.37 0.17 -3.06
N GLN A 456 7.80 -0.78 -3.81
CA GLN A 456 7.01 -1.88 -3.27
C GLN A 456 7.89 -2.97 -2.64
N SER A 457 7.68 -3.24 -1.35
CA SER A 457 8.51 -4.21 -0.61
C SER A 457 8.11 -5.67 -0.85
N ASP A 458 6.95 -5.93 -1.45
CA ASP A 458 6.41 -7.25 -1.77
C ASP A 458 6.75 -7.73 -3.19
N THR A 459 7.52 -6.95 -3.96
CA THR A 459 7.84 -7.29 -5.34
C THR A 459 8.76 -8.51 -5.40
N ILE A 460 8.33 -9.52 -6.17
CA ILE A 460 9.11 -10.74 -6.41
C ILE A 460 9.56 -10.72 -7.87
N GLY A 461 10.87 -10.58 -8.03
CA GLY A 461 11.49 -10.51 -9.33
C GLY A 461 11.76 -11.88 -9.94
N PRO A 462 12.31 -11.85 -11.16
CA PRO A 462 12.68 -13.03 -11.93
C PRO A 462 13.82 -13.82 -11.26
N PHE A 463 13.87 -15.11 -11.58
CA PHE A 463 15.01 -15.97 -11.28
C PHE A 463 16.06 -15.83 -12.38
N VAL A 464 17.32 -15.63 -12.01
CA VAL A 464 18.42 -15.37 -12.92
C VAL A 464 19.64 -16.17 -12.49
N CYS A 465 20.43 -16.60 -13.48
CA CYS A 465 21.72 -17.25 -13.26
C CYS A 465 22.81 -16.42 -13.93
N ALA A 466 23.68 -15.81 -13.12
CA ALA A 466 24.84 -15.04 -13.55
C ALA A 466 26.12 -15.88 -13.48
N ASP A 467 27.23 -15.33 -14.01
CA ASP A 467 28.59 -15.90 -13.90
C ASP A 467 28.74 -17.34 -14.40
N ARG A 468 28.07 -17.63 -15.52
CA ARG A 468 28.00 -18.97 -16.14
C ARG A 468 27.32 -20.01 -15.23
N GLY A 469 26.30 -19.59 -14.48
CA GLY A 469 25.50 -20.45 -13.61
C GLY A 469 26.05 -20.64 -12.21
N ARG A 470 27.07 -19.86 -11.81
CA ARG A 470 27.63 -19.90 -10.45
C ARG A 470 26.80 -19.14 -9.43
N ASN A 471 26.11 -18.09 -9.87
CA ASN A 471 25.26 -17.26 -9.03
C ASN A 471 23.83 -17.34 -9.55
N CYS A 472 23.04 -18.27 -9.02
CA CYS A 472 21.65 -18.46 -9.38
C CYS A 472 20.75 -18.04 -8.22
N GLY A 473 19.75 -17.20 -8.50
CA GLY A 473 18.90 -16.66 -7.45
C GLY A 473 17.78 -15.81 -8.00
N ARG A 474 16.94 -15.30 -7.10
CA ARG A 474 15.75 -14.51 -7.43
C ARG A 474 15.90 -13.09 -6.92
N ALA A 475 15.43 -12.10 -7.67
CA ALA A 475 15.35 -10.72 -7.20
C ALA A 475 14.22 -10.55 -6.18
N LEU A 476 14.50 -9.90 -5.05
CA LEU A 476 13.60 -9.83 -3.89
C LEU A 476 13.35 -8.40 -3.43
N GLY A 477 12.08 -8.08 -3.20
CA GLY A 477 11.64 -6.91 -2.45
C GLY A 477 11.89 -5.57 -3.14
N LYS A 478 11.87 -4.53 -2.32
CA LYS A 478 11.89 -3.10 -2.72
C LYS A 478 13.08 -2.75 -3.63
N TYR A 479 14.22 -3.41 -3.42
CA TYR A 479 15.45 -3.11 -4.14
C TYR A 479 15.81 -4.15 -5.19
N GLN A 480 14.94 -5.16 -5.37
CA GLN A 480 15.19 -6.32 -6.23
C GLN A 480 16.54 -6.98 -5.91
N ASP A 481 16.90 -7.06 -4.63
CA ASP A 481 18.15 -7.68 -4.19
C ASP A 481 18.16 -9.14 -4.61
N MET A 482 19.20 -9.54 -5.35
CA MET A 482 19.36 -10.93 -5.73
C MET A 482 19.52 -11.80 -4.49
N SER A 483 18.87 -12.96 -4.43
CA SER A 483 18.94 -13.86 -3.27
C SER A 483 20.34 -14.38 -2.96
N TYR A 484 21.28 -14.27 -3.90
CA TYR A 484 22.70 -14.56 -3.71
C TYR A 484 23.55 -13.33 -3.33
N ASN A 485 22.95 -12.13 -3.25
CA ASN A 485 23.62 -10.96 -2.68
C ASN A 485 24.00 -11.30 -1.23
N PRO A 486 25.26 -11.14 -0.82
CA PRO A 486 25.73 -11.63 0.48
C PRO A 486 24.99 -10.98 1.66
N TYR A 487 24.56 -9.72 1.54
CA TYR A 487 23.84 -9.00 2.59
C TYR A 487 22.39 -9.50 2.71
N ALA A 488 21.70 -9.67 1.57
CA ALA A 488 20.36 -10.25 1.54
C ALA A 488 20.37 -11.71 2.00
N ALA A 489 21.30 -12.52 1.49
CA ALA A 489 21.47 -13.91 1.86
C ALA A 489 21.74 -14.06 3.36
N GLN A 490 22.60 -13.22 3.94
CA GLN A 490 22.85 -13.24 5.38
C GLN A 490 21.60 -12.86 6.19
N ALA A 491 20.90 -11.79 5.81
CA ALA A 491 19.68 -11.35 6.49
C ALA A 491 18.61 -12.45 6.49
N ILE A 492 18.46 -13.15 5.37
CA ILE A 492 17.56 -14.28 5.21
C ILE A 492 18.00 -15.48 6.05
N ALA A 493 19.27 -15.89 5.93
CA ALA A 493 19.84 -17.05 6.60
C ALA A 493 19.75 -16.97 8.12
N ASN A 494 19.75 -15.77 8.69
CA ASN A 494 19.64 -15.54 10.13
C ASN A 494 18.24 -15.86 10.70
N LYS A 495 17.24 -16.09 9.85
CA LYS A 495 15.89 -16.45 10.30
C LYS A 495 15.70 -17.96 10.37
N PRO A 496 14.89 -18.48 11.31
CA PRO A 496 14.51 -19.89 11.33
C PRO A 496 13.90 -20.32 9.99
N GLY A 497 14.47 -21.34 9.33
CA GLY A 497 14.03 -21.79 8.00
C GLY A 497 14.60 -21.00 6.81
N GLY A 498 15.41 -19.98 7.06
CA GLY A 498 15.93 -19.08 6.03
C GLY A 498 16.92 -19.74 5.07
N GLN A 499 17.73 -20.68 5.55
CA GLN A 499 18.68 -21.42 4.71
C GLN A 499 17.97 -22.36 3.71
N GLU A 500 16.90 -23.02 4.16
CA GLU A 500 16.03 -23.83 3.33
C GLU A 500 15.32 -22.97 2.28
N TRP A 501 14.86 -21.78 2.69
CA TRP A 501 14.23 -20.84 1.76
C TRP A 501 15.22 -20.27 0.72
N LEU A 502 16.47 -19.95 1.10
CA LEU A 502 17.52 -19.60 0.13
C LEU A 502 17.79 -20.73 -0.86
N SER A 503 17.87 -21.97 -0.36
CA SER A 503 18.04 -23.15 -1.21
C SER A 503 16.88 -23.29 -2.20
N LYS A 504 15.64 -23.06 -1.75
CA LYS A 504 14.45 -23.01 -2.61
C LYS A 504 14.58 -21.92 -3.69
N LEU A 505 14.98 -20.70 -3.32
CA LEU A 505 15.19 -19.59 -4.27
C LEU A 505 16.24 -19.90 -5.34
N ASN A 506 17.33 -20.59 -4.97
CA ASN A 506 18.43 -20.94 -5.88
C ASN A 506 18.03 -21.96 -6.96
N THR A 507 16.91 -22.67 -6.75
CA THR A 507 16.34 -23.61 -7.75
C THR A 507 15.32 -22.96 -8.71
N GLY A 508 15.04 -21.67 -8.54
CA GLY A 508 14.04 -20.96 -9.35
C GLY A 508 12.59 -21.27 -8.97
N ALA A 509 12.35 -21.91 -7.82
CA ALA A 509 11.02 -22.17 -7.32
C ALA A 509 10.21 -20.87 -7.16
N ASN A 510 8.90 -20.98 -7.36
CA ASN A 510 7.98 -19.87 -7.11
C ASN A 510 7.91 -19.59 -5.60
N VAL A 511 7.86 -18.31 -5.27
CA VAL A 511 7.70 -17.81 -3.90
C VAL A 511 6.57 -16.79 -3.86
N THR A 512 5.95 -16.66 -2.70
CA THR A 512 4.83 -15.74 -2.47
C THR A 512 5.31 -14.50 -1.70
N PRO A 513 4.59 -13.36 -1.80
CA PRO A 513 4.86 -12.19 -0.97
C PRO A 513 4.89 -12.49 0.52
N HIS A 514 4.04 -13.41 0.99
CA HIS A 514 4.04 -13.87 2.37
C HIS A 514 5.37 -14.53 2.76
N GLU A 515 5.87 -15.48 1.96
CA GLU A 515 7.19 -16.10 2.18
C GLU A 515 8.31 -15.07 2.11
N LEU A 516 8.27 -14.16 1.13
CA LEU A 516 9.24 -13.06 1.02
C LEU A 516 9.30 -12.27 2.32
N PHE A 517 8.17 -11.90 2.90
CA PHE A 517 8.16 -11.12 4.12
C PHE A 517 8.46 -11.90 5.40
N GLN A 518 8.13 -13.19 5.42
CA GLN A 518 8.55 -14.08 6.50
C GLN A 518 10.08 -14.13 6.59
N PHE A 519 10.77 -14.25 5.46
CA PHE A 519 12.21 -14.49 5.41
C PHE A 519 13.06 -13.25 5.06
N TYR A 520 12.47 -12.20 4.52
CA TYR A 520 13.15 -10.95 4.14
C TYR A 520 12.17 -9.75 4.23
N PRO A 521 11.71 -9.40 5.44
CA PRO A 521 10.79 -8.29 5.69
C PRO A 521 11.40 -6.93 5.31
N PRO A 522 10.58 -5.87 5.14
CA PRO A 522 11.05 -4.57 4.67
C PRO A 522 12.24 -3.99 5.45
N ALA A 523 12.26 -4.11 6.78
CA ALA A 523 13.37 -3.63 7.61
C ALA A 523 14.70 -4.32 7.25
N ASP A 524 14.67 -5.62 6.96
CA ASP A 524 15.86 -6.38 6.56
C ASP A 524 16.29 -6.00 5.13
N GLN A 525 15.33 -5.73 4.24
CA GLN A 525 15.61 -5.19 2.89
C GLN A 525 16.33 -3.84 2.98
N GLU A 526 15.82 -2.93 3.82
CA GLU A 526 16.39 -1.61 4.05
C GLU A 526 17.82 -1.66 4.61
N ALA A 527 18.08 -2.58 5.54
CA ALA A 527 19.39 -2.78 6.15
C ALA A 527 20.39 -3.43 5.18
N ALA A 528 19.97 -4.50 4.49
CA ALA A 528 20.81 -5.24 3.57
C ALA A 528 21.24 -4.39 2.37
N VAL A 529 20.32 -3.66 1.73
CA VAL A 529 20.69 -2.78 0.61
C VAL A 529 21.61 -1.63 1.05
N LYS A 530 21.41 -1.08 2.26
CA LYS A 530 22.27 -0.02 2.82
C LYS A 530 23.70 -0.52 2.96
N ALA A 531 23.86 -1.71 3.53
CA ALA A 531 25.16 -2.34 3.68
C ALA A 531 25.80 -2.69 2.31
N ALA A 532 25.01 -3.26 1.39
CA ALA A 532 25.46 -3.60 0.05
C ALA A 532 25.95 -2.37 -0.73
N LEU A 533 25.24 -1.24 -0.66
CA LEU A 533 25.61 -0.01 -1.35
C LEU A 533 26.85 0.64 -0.72
N LEU A 534 26.97 0.67 0.62
CA LEU A 534 28.15 1.21 1.29
C LEU A 534 29.44 0.51 0.85
N ASP A 535 29.41 -0.82 0.82
CA ASP A 535 30.53 -1.64 0.37
C ASP A 535 30.84 -1.40 -1.12
N LYS A 536 29.79 -1.41 -1.95
CA LYS A 536 29.89 -1.17 -3.39
C LYS A 536 30.44 0.22 -3.74
N ILE A 537 30.04 1.27 -3.01
CA ILE A 537 30.57 2.63 -3.16
C ILE A 537 32.06 2.64 -2.80
N THR A 538 32.42 2.04 -1.66
CA THR A 538 33.82 2.00 -1.18
C THR A 538 34.72 1.35 -2.22
N LEU A 539 34.36 0.14 -2.68
CA LEU A 539 35.13 -0.59 -3.69
C LEU A 539 35.21 0.17 -5.01
N THR A 540 34.06 0.63 -5.52
CA THR A 540 33.98 1.31 -6.83
C THR A 540 34.75 2.62 -6.85
N SER A 541 34.82 3.35 -5.74
CA SER A 541 35.58 4.62 -5.66
C SER A 541 37.10 4.46 -5.89
N THR A 542 37.62 3.23 -5.76
CA THR A 542 39.03 2.90 -6.01
C THR A 542 39.29 2.36 -7.42
N GLU A 543 38.24 2.05 -8.19
CA GLU A 543 38.34 1.55 -9.55
C GLU A 543 38.55 2.70 -10.54
N ILE A 544 39.27 2.42 -11.63
CA ILE A 544 39.55 3.42 -12.68
C ILE A 544 38.40 3.47 -13.68
N ASP A 545 37.85 4.66 -13.91
CA ASP A 545 36.91 4.91 -14.99
C ASP A 545 37.68 4.86 -16.33
N PRO A 546 37.38 3.89 -17.21
CA PRO A 546 38.09 3.73 -18.48
C PRO A 546 37.89 4.91 -19.43
N THR A 547 36.88 5.75 -19.20
CA THR A 547 36.58 6.92 -20.04
C THR A 547 37.45 8.13 -19.66
N THR A 548 37.79 8.27 -18.37
CA THR A 548 38.53 9.44 -17.86
C THR A 548 39.96 9.11 -17.46
N GLY A 549 40.27 7.84 -17.24
CA GLY A 549 41.57 7.39 -16.73
C GLY A 549 41.81 7.71 -15.25
N LEU A 550 40.79 8.21 -14.54
CA LEU A 550 40.84 8.57 -13.13
C LEU A 550 39.93 7.64 -12.30
N PRO A 551 40.11 7.55 -10.98
CA PRO A 551 39.18 6.82 -10.12
C PRO A 551 37.74 7.33 -10.25
N PHE A 552 36.76 6.43 -10.17
CA PHE A 552 35.35 6.81 -10.16
C PHE A 552 35.04 7.75 -8.99
N SER A 553 34.49 8.93 -9.31
CA SER A 553 34.14 9.94 -8.32
C SER A 553 32.90 10.73 -8.76
N GLY A 554 32.27 11.44 -7.82
CA GLY A 554 31.08 12.25 -8.08
C GLY A 554 29.97 11.47 -8.78
N ASP A 555 29.38 12.08 -9.81
CA ASP A 555 28.28 11.49 -10.59
C ASP A 555 28.64 10.14 -11.22
N ARG A 556 29.88 10.00 -11.71
CA ARG A 556 30.34 8.75 -12.34
C ARG A 556 30.43 7.61 -11.35
N LEU A 557 30.74 7.89 -10.09
CA LEU A 557 30.71 6.88 -9.03
C LEU A 557 29.28 6.38 -8.77
N ILE A 558 28.30 7.28 -8.69
CA ILE A 558 26.89 6.93 -8.50
C ILE A 558 26.38 6.07 -9.66
N GLU A 559 26.62 6.53 -10.89
CA GLU A 559 26.23 5.80 -12.10
C GLU A 559 26.84 4.40 -12.11
N ARG A 560 28.14 4.28 -11.78
CA ARG A 560 28.82 2.99 -11.78
C ARG A 560 28.33 2.05 -10.68
N VAL A 561 28.06 2.58 -9.48
CA VAL A 561 27.48 1.79 -8.38
C VAL A 561 26.10 1.25 -8.78
N ALA A 562 25.27 2.06 -9.45
CA ALA A 562 23.99 1.63 -9.98
C ALA A 562 24.14 0.55 -11.06
N GLN A 563 25.07 0.72 -12.00
CA GLN A 563 25.39 -0.32 -13.00
C GLN A 563 25.76 -1.66 -12.36
N LYS A 564 26.52 -1.63 -11.26
CA LYS A 564 26.91 -2.83 -10.51
C LYS A 564 25.80 -3.42 -9.64
N HIS A 565 24.81 -2.62 -9.24
CA HIS A 565 23.58 -3.14 -8.64
C HIS A 565 22.80 -3.96 -9.66
N PHE A 566 22.59 -3.38 -10.85
CA PHE A 566 21.83 -3.98 -11.94
C PHE A 566 22.51 -5.18 -12.61
N GLY A 567 23.80 -5.03 -12.92
CA GLY A 567 24.57 -5.99 -13.73
C GLY A 567 25.47 -6.92 -12.94
N GLY A 568 25.54 -6.75 -11.61
CA GLY A 568 26.55 -7.37 -10.77
C GLY A 568 27.92 -6.68 -10.84
N ASP A 569 28.80 -7.05 -9.92
CA ASP A 569 30.11 -6.38 -9.73
C ASP A 569 31.07 -6.57 -10.92
N GLY A 570 30.95 -7.68 -11.65
CA GLY A 570 31.73 -7.97 -12.85
C GLY A 570 31.19 -7.34 -14.14
N SER A 571 30.12 -6.54 -14.07
CA SER A 571 29.53 -5.88 -15.24
C SER A 571 30.53 -4.96 -15.95
N ILE A 572 30.54 -4.96 -17.27
CA ILE A 572 31.40 -4.05 -18.07
C ILE A 572 30.89 -2.62 -17.88
N VAL A 573 31.81 -1.69 -17.61
CA VAL A 573 31.50 -0.25 -17.48
C VAL A 573 30.77 0.22 -18.74
N ASP A 574 29.62 0.89 -18.55
CA ASP A 574 28.78 1.42 -19.61
C ASP A 574 28.39 0.36 -20.68
N GLY A 575 28.41 -0.92 -20.29
CA GLY A 575 28.18 -2.04 -21.19
C GLY A 575 26.76 -2.04 -21.77
N GLY A 576 26.62 -2.57 -22.98
CA GLY A 576 25.32 -2.70 -23.65
C GLY A 576 24.45 -3.84 -23.11
N ALA A 577 24.84 -4.53 -22.03
CA ALA A 577 24.04 -5.63 -21.48
C ALA A 577 22.70 -5.09 -21.00
N THR A 578 21.61 -5.69 -21.45
CA THR A 578 20.24 -5.23 -21.19
C THR A 578 19.49 -6.14 -20.23
N ASP A 579 18.39 -5.64 -19.66
CA ASP A 579 17.41 -6.50 -18.99
C ASP A 579 16.83 -7.62 -19.90
N ALA A 580 16.05 -8.55 -19.31
CA ALA A 580 15.48 -9.73 -20.00
C ALA A 580 14.50 -9.34 -21.11
N PHE A 581 14.13 -8.06 -21.15
CA PHE A 581 13.16 -7.49 -22.06
C PHE A 581 13.82 -6.50 -23.04
N GLY A 582 15.14 -6.30 -23.00
CA GLY A 582 15.89 -5.42 -23.90
C GLY A 582 15.64 -3.91 -23.71
N ARG A 583 15.10 -3.48 -22.56
CA ARG A 583 14.59 -2.13 -22.29
C ARG A 583 15.59 -1.18 -21.66
N LEU A 584 16.40 -1.67 -20.72
CA LEU A 584 17.44 -0.89 -20.05
C LEU A 584 18.78 -1.57 -20.26
N SER A 585 19.77 -0.84 -20.78
CA SER A 585 21.17 -1.24 -20.73
C SER A 585 21.77 -0.88 -19.37
N LEU A 586 22.94 -1.44 -19.03
CA LEU A 586 23.70 -1.00 -17.85
C LEU A 586 23.85 0.52 -17.83
N LYS A 587 24.26 1.09 -18.97
CA LYS A 587 24.44 2.53 -19.11
C LYS A 587 23.15 3.31 -18.85
N SER A 588 22.04 2.93 -19.48
CA SER A 588 20.77 3.66 -19.29
C SER A 588 20.23 3.50 -17.87
N TYR A 589 20.40 2.32 -17.25
CA TYR A 589 20.04 2.12 -15.85
C TYR A 589 20.85 3.01 -14.91
N GLY A 590 22.18 3.06 -15.11
CA GLY A 590 23.06 3.90 -14.32
C GLY A 590 22.70 5.39 -14.42
N LEU A 591 22.39 5.85 -15.63
CA LEU A 591 21.98 7.24 -15.88
C LEU A 591 20.62 7.55 -15.24
N ASP A 592 19.64 6.65 -15.36
CA ASP A 592 18.32 6.80 -14.74
C ASP A 592 18.42 6.86 -13.20
N VAL A 593 19.28 6.03 -12.58
CA VAL A 593 19.55 6.09 -11.14
C VAL A 593 20.28 7.38 -10.76
N LEU A 594 21.30 7.80 -11.52
CA LEU A 594 22.04 9.04 -11.25
C LEU A 594 21.13 10.26 -11.31
N GLN A 595 20.25 10.34 -12.30
CA GLN A 595 19.30 11.43 -12.43
C GLN A 595 18.41 11.53 -11.18
N ARG A 596 17.86 10.40 -10.74
CA ARG A 596 17.03 10.30 -9.53
C ARG A 596 17.81 10.52 -8.24
N TYR A 597 19.06 10.10 -8.20
CA TYR A 597 19.96 10.36 -7.08
C TYR A 597 20.20 11.85 -6.91
N LYS A 598 20.36 12.60 -8.02
CA LYS A 598 20.51 14.06 -7.99
C LYS A 598 19.23 14.73 -7.50
N GLU A 599 18.06 14.30 -8.02
CA GLU A 599 16.74 14.71 -7.54
C GLU A 599 16.57 14.48 -6.02
N ASN A 600 17.10 13.36 -5.53
CA ASN A 600 17.00 12.97 -4.13
C ASN A 600 18.09 13.57 -3.22
N SER A 601 19.19 14.10 -3.79
CA SER A 601 20.34 14.62 -3.02
C SER A 601 20.34 16.14 -2.89
N SER A 602 19.67 16.85 -3.81
CA SER A 602 19.39 18.28 -3.68
C SER A 602 18.49 18.59 -2.48
N LEU A 603 17.63 17.65 -2.11
CA LEU A 603 16.84 17.59 -0.87
C LEU A 603 17.62 17.72 0.44
N CYS A 604 18.93 17.45 0.42
CA CYS A 604 19.75 17.23 1.63
C CYS A 604 20.92 18.23 1.79
N ARG A 605 21.00 19.29 0.97
CA ARG A 605 22.07 20.33 1.04
C ARG A 605 21.62 21.66 1.68
N LEU A 606 20.51 21.67 2.40
CA LEU A 606 20.00 22.82 3.17
C LEU A 606 20.09 22.57 4.67
#